data_AF-A0A7V2Y2J1-F1
#
_entry.id   AF-A0A7V2Y2J1-F1
#
_cell.length_a   1.000
_cell.length_b   1.000
_cell.length_c   1.000
_cell.angle_alpha   90.00
_cell.angle_beta   90.00
_cell.angle_gamma   90.00
#
_symmetry.space_group_name_H-M   'P 1'
#
loop_
_entity.id
_entity.type
_entity.pdbx_description
1 polymer ?
#
loop_
_entity_poly.entity_id
_entity_poly.type
_entity_poly.pdbx_seq_one_letter_code
_entity_poly.pdbx_strand_id
1 'polypeptide(L)'
;MNDDPGDNRPEGVEERHAVFYAALLYVAGAVHWVYLFWLARFNALDWLLEARYHAILREALTRGKIPYLMNYAGHYSDRFLALPETPLSPQYLLLPFMGDIVFHHFNAILMYSVGFFGLLWIRKEFRIGALPFAFLFLLFHFNGYLVARIAAGQAMWYGYYFLPYFHVLAVRLLERQDAKRPAVAIVFVLAAMLLQGSFHLFFWCMMFLGLVLVFNPSHWRALAFVLGGAVMLNAYRLVPGAIAIAPRRMDLGGGYPSLGVLLDAITALKDFRESLSMGIFGHTITVYWWELDCFTGMTGFGLLFYFGLWRWKSRNAWRSFAGPCAVMFLLSLGMTYSIATVLNVPFAQLQRLPARFIVIPITFVLLVASVEMDTFLRDSERGAAWRVFLGICVALLAAELLRHSSQWRVADIESTPVLLKMEPVVSVAIRAPDWTDPGFRVYAAAFWSSLAVSCATGLALVRRFMTSDQ
;
A
#
# COMPACT_ATOMS: atom_id res chain seq x y z
N MET A 1 47.17 -23.98 -10.68
CA MET A 1 46.50 -23.60 -11.94
C MET A 1 45.71 -24.82 -12.35
N ASN A 2 44.53 -24.99 -11.75
CA ASN A 2 43.61 -26.06 -12.07
C ASN A 2 42.50 -25.42 -12.88
N ASP A 3 42.51 -25.67 -14.19
CA ASP A 3 41.43 -25.32 -15.09
C ASP A 3 40.20 -26.18 -14.73
N ASP A 4 39.15 -25.49 -14.27
CA ASP A 4 37.83 -26.06 -14.05
C ASP A 4 37.20 -26.35 -15.42
N PRO A 5 36.89 -27.61 -15.76
CA PRO A 5 36.38 -27.96 -17.08
C PRO A 5 34.91 -27.54 -17.21
N GLY A 6 34.70 -26.37 -17.79
CA GLY A 6 33.59 -26.09 -18.71
C GLY A 6 32.18 -26.16 -18.12
N ASP A 7 31.79 -25.14 -17.36
CA ASP A 7 30.39 -24.71 -17.28
C ASP A 7 30.01 -23.98 -18.58
N ASN A 8 29.96 -24.73 -19.69
CA ASN A 8 29.47 -24.27 -20.99
C ASN A 8 27.94 -24.37 -21.05
N ARG A 9 27.21 -23.93 -20.02
CA ARG A 9 25.78 -23.67 -20.18
C ARG A 9 25.65 -22.37 -20.99
N PRO A 10 24.89 -22.36 -22.09
CA PRO A 10 24.67 -21.13 -22.83
C PRO A 10 23.89 -20.16 -21.92
N GLU A 11 24.58 -19.21 -21.30
CA GLU A 11 24.04 -18.22 -20.36
C GLU A 11 22.78 -17.52 -20.92
N GLY A 12 22.65 -17.43 -22.25
CA GLY A 12 21.50 -16.85 -22.93
C GLY A 12 20.20 -17.67 -22.92
N VAL A 13 20.19 -18.98 -22.66
CA VAL A 13 18.95 -19.79 -22.67
C VAL A 13 18.18 -19.67 -21.35
N GLU A 14 18.89 -19.74 -20.21
CA GLU A 14 18.28 -19.60 -18.89
C GLU A 14 17.70 -18.20 -18.68
N GLU A 15 18.37 -17.16 -19.18
CA GLU A 15 17.88 -15.78 -19.12
C GLU A 15 16.60 -15.58 -19.95
N ARG A 16 16.54 -16.12 -21.17
CA ARG A 16 15.34 -16.06 -22.02
C ARG A 16 14.13 -16.70 -21.34
N HIS A 17 14.29 -17.86 -20.72
CA HIS A 17 13.21 -18.53 -19.99
C HIS A 17 12.75 -17.71 -18.78
N ALA A 18 13.68 -17.09 -18.05
CA ALA A 18 13.35 -16.25 -16.90
C ALA A 18 12.57 -14.98 -17.28
N VAL A 19 12.89 -14.36 -18.42
CA VAL A 19 12.18 -13.20 -18.97
C VAL A 19 10.79 -13.60 -19.45
N PHE A 20 10.68 -14.69 -20.21
CA PHE A 20 9.39 -15.19 -20.70
C PHE A 20 8.45 -15.53 -19.54
N TYR A 21 8.96 -16.20 -18.50
CA TYR A 21 8.20 -16.50 -17.30
C TYR A 21 7.70 -15.24 -16.58
N ALA A 22 8.56 -14.23 -16.42
CA ALA A 22 8.16 -12.96 -15.82
C ALA A 22 7.10 -12.25 -16.67
N ALA A 23 7.23 -12.26 -17.99
CA ALA A 23 6.25 -11.69 -18.91
C ALA A 23 4.89 -12.40 -18.79
N LEU A 24 4.88 -13.74 -18.68
CA LEU A 24 3.65 -14.51 -18.48
C LEU A 24 2.94 -14.13 -17.18
N LEU A 25 3.67 -14.02 -16.06
CA LEU A 25 3.10 -13.56 -14.79
C LEU A 25 2.58 -12.13 -14.89
N TYR A 26 3.31 -11.24 -15.56
CA TYR A 26 2.88 -9.86 -15.79
C TYR A 26 1.56 -9.79 -16.55
N VAL A 27 1.44 -10.53 -17.66
CA VAL A 27 0.21 -10.58 -18.45
C VAL A 27 -0.93 -11.20 -17.65
N ALA A 28 -0.68 -12.29 -16.92
CA ALA A 28 -1.69 -12.92 -16.09
C ALA A 28 -2.27 -11.96 -15.03
N GLY A 29 -1.42 -11.15 -14.39
CA GLY A 29 -1.90 -10.15 -13.43
C GLY A 29 -2.61 -8.97 -14.06
N ALA A 30 -2.15 -8.50 -15.23
CA ALA A 30 -2.89 -7.48 -15.98
C ALA A 30 -4.29 -7.98 -16.37
N VAL A 31 -4.40 -9.22 -16.86
CA VAL A 31 -5.68 -9.87 -17.19
C VAL A 31 -6.58 -9.99 -15.96
N HIS A 32 -6.03 -10.35 -14.79
CA HIS A 32 -6.78 -10.39 -13.53
C HIS A 32 -7.40 -9.02 -13.18
N TRP A 33 -6.64 -7.93 -13.25
CA TRP A 33 -7.16 -6.59 -12.95
C TRP A 33 -8.22 -6.14 -13.96
N VAL A 34 -8.04 -6.46 -15.24
CA VAL A 34 -9.08 -6.22 -16.26
C VAL A 34 -10.34 -7.04 -15.96
N TYR A 35 -10.19 -8.31 -15.54
CA TYR A 35 -11.30 -9.16 -15.15
C TYR A 35 -12.07 -8.61 -13.94
N LEU A 36 -11.36 -8.14 -12.91
CA LEU A 36 -11.95 -7.56 -11.70
C LEU A 36 -12.85 -6.35 -12.02
N PHE A 37 -12.45 -5.55 -13.00
CA PHE A 37 -13.13 -4.34 -13.44
C PHE A 37 -14.02 -4.53 -14.67
N TRP A 38 -14.12 -5.76 -15.18
CA TRP A 38 -14.90 -6.05 -16.37
C TRP A 38 -16.37 -5.68 -16.15
N LEU A 39 -16.89 -4.76 -16.97
CA LEU A 39 -18.22 -4.15 -16.90
C LEU A 39 -18.47 -3.18 -15.73
N ALA A 40 -17.44 -2.80 -14.99
CA ALA A 40 -17.55 -1.81 -13.90
C ALA A 40 -17.95 -0.43 -14.42
N ARG A 41 -18.83 0.24 -13.69
CA ARG A 41 -19.28 1.62 -13.93
C ARG A 41 -18.64 2.63 -12.98
N PHE A 42 -17.97 2.15 -11.94
CA PHE A 42 -17.36 2.88 -10.83
C PHE A 42 -18.36 3.82 -10.12
N ASN A 43 -19.51 3.28 -9.72
CA ASN A 43 -20.63 4.08 -9.17
C ASN A 43 -21.21 3.57 -7.84
N ALA A 44 -20.52 2.65 -7.16
CA ALA A 44 -20.90 2.15 -5.84
C ALA A 44 -19.82 2.43 -4.79
N LEU A 45 -20.21 2.44 -3.52
CA LEU A 45 -19.29 2.59 -2.38
C LEU A 45 -18.37 3.82 -2.55
N ASP A 46 -17.07 3.67 -2.30
CA ASP A 46 -16.11 4.76 -2.31
C ASP A 46 -15.74 5.21 -3.73
N TRP A 47 -16.17 4.49 -4.79
CA TRP A 47 -16.00 4.97 -6.17
C TRP A 47 -16.73 6.30 -6.41
N LEU A 48 -17.84 6.54 -5.70
CA LEU A 48 -18.55 7.81 -5.76
C LEU A 48 -17.76 8.96 -5.14
N LEU A 49 -16.91 8.68 -4.15
CA LEU A 49 -15.98 9.66 -3.61
C LEU A 49 -14.85 9.94 -4.61
N GLU A 50 -14.26 8.89 -5.18
CA GLU A 50 -13.20 9.01 -6.19
C GLU A 50 -13.66 9.81 -7.42
N ALA A 51 -14.89 9.57 -7.89
CA ALA A 51 -15.48 10.35 -8.97
C ALA A 51 -15.55 11.86 -8.65
N ARG A 52 -15.82 12.23 -7.39
CA ARG A 52 -15.82 13.64 -6.97
C ARG A 52 -14.41 14.23 -7.00
N TYR A 53 -13.41 13.47 -6.56
CA TYR A 53 -12.01 13.91 -6.65
C TYR A 53 -11.56 14.08 -8.10
N HIS A 54 -11.93 13.15 -8.97
CA HIS A 54 -11.66 13.26 -10.41
C HIS A 54 -12.33 14.48 -11.02
N ALA A 55 -13.59 14.77 -10.68
CA ALA A 55 -14.29 15.95 -11.17
C ALA A 55 -13.59 17.26 -10.80
N ILE A 56 -13.16 17.41 -9.53
CA ILE A 56 -12.42 18.59 -9.06
C ILE A 56 -11.07 18.72 -9.76
N LEU A 57 -10.30 17.63 -9.88
CA LEU A 57 -9.00 17.63 -10.57
C LEU A 57 -9.14 17.93 -12.06
N ARG A 58 -10.14 17.35 -12.72
CA ARG A 58 -10.45 17.59 -14.12
C ARG A 58 -10.82 19.05 -14.36
N GLU A 59 -11.68 19.63 -13.51
CA GLU A 59 -12.03 21.05 -13.59
C GLU A 59 -10.78 21.94 -13.40
N ALA A 60 -9.97 21.64 -12.37
CA ALA A 60 -8.75 22.38 -12.06
C ALA A 60 -7.79 22.42 -13.25
N LEU A 61 -7.51 21.26 -13.85
CA LEU A 61 -6.61 21.11 -14.99
C LEU A 61 -7.16 21.77 -16.26
N THR A 62 -8.46 21.60 -16.53
CA THR A 62 -9.10 22.14 -17.75
C THR A 62 -9.18 23.67 -17.70
N ARG A 63 -9.44 24.25 -16.52
CA ARG A 63 -9.63 25.69 -16.34
C ARG A 63 -8.37 26.43 -15.86
N GLY A 64 -7.26 25.72 -15.62
CA GLY A 64 -6.05 26.30 -15.04
C GLY A 64 -6.28 26.88 -13.63
N LYS A 65 -7.17 26.28 -12.84
CA LYS A 65 -7.52 26.75 -11.49
C LYS A 65 -6.87 25.88 -10.43
N ILE A 66 -6.40 26.51 -9.36
CA ILE A 66 -5.96 25.78 -8.16
C ILE A 66 -7.20 25.41 -7.33
N PRO A 67 -7.45 24.12 -7.06
CA PRO A 67 -8.62 23.69 -6.32
C PRO A 67 -8.40 23.90 -4.83
N TYR A 68 -8.50 25.13 -4.33
CA TYR A 68 -8.36 25.36 -2.89
C TYR A 68 -9.58 24.89 -2.11
N LEU A 69 -10.78 25.19 -2.62
CA LEU A 69 -12.06 24.95 -1.96
C LEU A 69 -13.00 24.19 -2.88
N MET A 70 -13.77 23.27 -2.29
CA MET A 70 -14.88 22.59 -2.94
C MET A 70 -16.20 23.19 -2.47
N ASN A 71 -17.25 22.99 -3.27
CA ASN A 71 -18.62 23.36 -2.89
C ASN A 71 -19.28 22.36 -1.92
N TYR A 72 -18.57 21.33 -1.47
CA TYR A 72 -19.00 20.37 -0.46
C TYR A 72 -17.87 20.11 0.53
N ALA A 73 -18.20 19.66 1.74
CA ALA A 73 -17.21 19.12 2.66
C ALA A 73 -16.93 17.66 2.28
N GLY A 74 -15.68 17.33 1.95
CA GLY A 74 -15.25 15.94 1.82
C GLY A 74 -15.28 15.22 3.17
N HIS A 75 -14.53 14.12 3.31
CA HIS A 75 -14.49 13.38 4.58
C HIS A 75 -14.07 14.23 5.80
N TYR A 76 -13.26 15.27 5.59
CA TYR A 76 -12.66 16.04 6.68
C TYR A 76 -12.82 17.56 6.55
N SER A 77 -12.87 18.08 5.32
CA SER A 77 -12.83 19.51 5.04
C SER A 77 -13.35 19.80 3.64
N ASP A 78 -13.74 21.06 3.41
CA ASP A 78 -13.99 21.63 2.07
C ASP A 78 -12.70 22.08 1.36
N ARG A 79 -11.57 22.08 2.08
CA ARG A 79 -10.25 22.45 1.58
C ARG A 79 -9.59 21.27 0.84
N PHE A 80 -9.70 21.23 -0.47
CA PHE A 80 -9.31 20.07 -1.28
C PHE A 80 -7.83 19.69 -1.13
N LEU A 81 -6.89 20.65 -1.22
CA LEU A 81 -5.44 20.37 -1.07
C LEU A 81 -5.05 19.98 0.36
N ALA A 82 -5.97 20.11 1.32
CA ALA A 82 -5.76 19.64 2.68
C ALA A 82 -6.18 18.19 2.90
N LEU A 83 -6.96 17.62 1.97
CA LEU A 83 -7.44 16.25 2.08
C LEU A 83 -6.30 15.28 1.75
N PRO A 84 -5.84 14.50 2.73
CA PRO A 84 -4.65 13.67 2.56
C PRO A 84 -4.90 12.44 1.67
N GLU A 85 -6.15 12.21 1.26
CA GLU A 85 -6.58 11.09 0.41
C GLU A 85 -6.70 11.49 -1.08
N THR A 86 -6.67 12.79 -1.41
CA THR A 86 -6.85 13.27 -2.80
C THR A 86 -5.63 12.96 -3.69
N PRO A 87 -5.73 12.14 -4.73
CA PRO A 87 -4.55 11.81 -5.51
C PRO A 87 -4.02 13.03 -6.29
N LEU A 88 -2.71 13.27 -6.23
CA LEU A 88 -1.98 14.34 -6.93
C LEU A 88 -0.80 13.80 -7.74
N SER A 89 -0.78 12.48 -7.96
CA SER A 89 0.28 11.80 -8.70
C SER A 89 0.24 12.15 -10.20
N PRO A 90 1.38 12.11 -10.91
CA PRO A 90 1.48 12.64 -12.28
C PRO A 90 0.47 12.06 -13.27
N GLN A 91 0.03 10.82 -13.08
CA GLN A 91 -0.93 10.22 -14.01
C GLN A 91 -2.30 10.91 -13.99
N TYR A 92 -2.68 11.57 -12.90
CA TYR A 92 -3.94 12.32 -12.79
C TYR A 92 -3.98 13.55 -13.71
N LEU A 93 -2.85 13.98 -14.26
CA LEU A 93 -2.80 14.96 -15.36
C LEU A 93 -3.51 14.47 -16.63
N LEU A 94 -3.75 13.17 -16.76
CA LEU A 94 -4.46 12.58 -17.89
C LEU A 94 -5.99 12.69 -17.78
N LEU A 95 -6.52 13.08 -16.61
CA LEU A 95 -7.96 13.17 -16.40
C LEU A 95 -8.69 14.00 -17.46
N PRO A 96 -8.22 15.19 -17.90
CA PRO A 96 -8.90 15.96 -18.95
C PRO A 96 -9.03 15.22 -20.29
N PHE A 97 -8.17 14.25 -20.57
CA PHE A 97 -8.09 13.56 -21.86
C PHE A 97 -8.77 12.19 -21.87
N MET A 98 -9.18 11.68 -20.70
CA MET A 98 -9.77 10.35 -20.56
C MET A 98 -11.08 10.40 -19.77
N GLY A 99 -12.05 9.57 -20.13
CA GLY A 99 -13.22 9.34 -19.27
C GLY A 99 -12.82 8.57 -18.00
N ASP A 100 -13.58 8.72 -16.91
CA ASP A 100 -13.23 8.13 -15.60
C ASP A 100 -13.07 6.60 -15.67
N ILE A 101 -13.96 5.90 -16.38
CA ILE A 101 -13.88 4.44 -16.58
C ILE A 101 -12.54 4.03 -17.20
N VAL A 102 -12.12 4.71 -18.27
CA VAL A 102 -10.87 4.41 -18.97
C VAL A 102 -9.68 4.73 -18.07
N PHE A 103 -9.75 5.85 -17.35
CA PHE A 103 -8.71 6.26 -16.41
C PHE A 103 -8.54 5.25 -15.26
N HIS A 104 -9.61 4.71 -14.68
CA HIS A 104 -9.52 3.70 -13.62
C HIS A 104 -8.83 2.41 -14.08
N HIS A 105 -9.14 1.92 -15.28
CA HIS A 105 -8.45 0.77 -15.86
C HIS A 105 -6.98 1.06 -16.10
N PHE A 106 -6.67 2.21 -16.72
CA PHE A 106 -5.30 2.64 -16.95
C PHE A 106 -4.51 2.75 -15.63
N ASN A 107 -5.08 3.43 -14.63
CA ASN A 107 -4.44 3.63 -13.35
C ASN A 107 -4.18 2.30 -12.62
N ALA A 108 -5.13 1.36 -12.66
CA ALA A 108 -4.95 0.03 -12.09
C ALA A 108 -3.79 -0.73 -12.72
N ILE A 109 -3.71 -0.75 -14.06
CA ILE A 109 -2.62 -1.42 -14.77
C ILE A 109 -1.27 -0.72 -14.55
N LEU A 110 -1.25 0.62 -14.53
CA LEU A 110 -0.06 1.40 -14.22
C LEU A 110 0.46 1.06 -12.82
N MET A 111 -0.40 1.10 -11.82
CA MET A 111 -0.03 0.86 -10.43
C MET A 111 0.33 -0.61 -10.17
N TYR A 112 -0.41 -1.54 -10.79
CA TYR A 112 -0.02 -2.95 -10.87
C TYR A 112 1.41 -3.11 -11.42
N SER A 113 1.74 -2.40 -12.50
CA SER A 113 3.07 -2.47 -13.12
C SER A 113 4.15 -1.97 -12.18
N VAL A 114 3.91 -0.87 -11.46
CA VAL A 114 4.81 -0.38 -10.40
C VAL A 114 5.05 -1.49 -9.36
N GLY A 115 3.99 -2.11 -8.86
CA GLY A 115 4.11 -3.24 -7.93
C GLY A 115 4.95 -4.39 -8.47
N PHE A 116 4.68 -4.80 -9.71
CA PHE A 116 5.36 -5.91 -10.37
C PHE A 116 6.86 -5.64 -10.54
N PHE A 117 7.24 -4.44 -10.97
CA PHE A 117 8.65 -4.04 -11.05
C PHE A 117 9.32 -4.02 -9.67
N GLY A 118 8.60 -3.62 -8.63
CA GLY A 118 9.06 -3.72 -7.24
C GLY A 118 9.31 -5.17 -6.82
N LEU A 119 8.44 -6.11 -7.20
CA LEU A 119 8.65 -7.54 -6.96
C LEU A 119 9.84 -8.10 -7.75
N LEU A 120 10.04 -7.67 -9.00
CA LEU A 120 11.23 -8.04 -9.78
C LEU A 120 12.52 -7.55 -9.10
N TRP A 121 12.48 -6.37 -8.46
CA TRP A 121 13.60 -5.91 -7.66
C TRP A 121 13.84 -6.78 -6.43
N ILE A 122 12.80 -7.19 -5.70
CA ILE A 122 12.89 -8.19 -4.62
C ILE A 122 13.52 -9.48 -5.14
N ARG A 123 13.02 -10.00 -6.28
CA ARG A 123 13.53 -11.22 -6.91
C ARG A 123 15.03 -11.11 -7.18
N LYS A 124 15.48 -9.97 -7.71
CA LYS A 124 16.89 -9.71 -7.98
C LYS A 124 17.71 -9.58 -6.70
N GLU A 125 17.24 -8.80 -5.72
CA GLU A 125 17.98 -8.52 -4.49
C GLU A 125 18.23 -9.77 -3.66
N PHE A 126 17.18 -10.59 -3.49
CA PHE A 126 17.25 -11.81 -2.69
C PHE A 126 17.46 -13.06 -3.53
N ARG A 127 17.71 -12.88 -4.84
CA ARG A 127 17.95 -13.95 -5.83
C ARG A 127 16.85 -15.01 -5.86
N ILE A 128 15.59 -14.64 -5.69
CA ILE A 128 14.48 -15.60 -5.55
C ILE A 128 14.24 -16.38 -6.85
N GLY A 129 14.14 -17.71 -6.75
CA GLY A 129 13.82 -18.62 -7.85
C GLY A 129 12.38 -18.47 -8.38
N ALA A 130 12.06 -19.13 -9.49
CA ALA A 130 10.79 -18.95 -10.19
C ALA A 130 9.55 -19.31 -9.34
N LEU A 131 9.57 -20.46 -8.65
CA LEU A 131 8.43 -20.94 -7.88
C LEU A 131 8.13 -20.07 -6.64
N PRO A 132 9.11 -19.74 -5.77
CA PRO A 132 8.87 -18.79 -4.69
C PRO A 132 8.53 -17.38 -5.18
N PHE A 133 9.03 -16.98 -6.36
CA PHE A 133 8.61 -15.72 -6.99
C PHE A 133 7.15 -15.74 -7.44
N ALA A 134 6.63 -16.86 -7.98
CA ALA A 134 5.19 -16.99 -8.26
C ALA A 134 4.35 -16.89 -6.98
N PHE A 135 4.79 -17.56 -5.90
CA PHE A 135 4.16 -17.45 -4.59
C PHE A 135 4.09 -15.99 -4.10
N LEU A 136 5.23 -15.28 -4.14
CA LEU A 136 5.32 -13.86 -3.81
C LEU A 136 4.38 -13.01 -4.67
N PHE A 137 4.41 -13.24 -5.98
CA PHE A 137 3.60 -12.52 -6.97
C PHE A 137 2.10 -12.68 -6.69
N LEU A 138 1.64 -13.92 -6.54
CA LEU A 138 0.23 -14.23 -6.31
C LEU A 138 -0.29 -13.57 -5.04
N LEU A 139 0.39 -13.80 -3.91
CA LEU A 139 -0.06 -13.23 -2.64
C LEU A 139 0.07 -11.71 -2.62
N PHE A 140 1.11 -11.10 -3.19
CA PHE A 140 1.23 -9.65 -3.16
C PHE A 140 0.15 -8.96 -4.00
N HIS A 141 -0.14 -9.46 -5.20
CA HIS A 141 -1.07 -8.79 -6.11
C HIS A 141 -2.54 -9.14 -5.88
N PHE A 142 -2.84 -10.34 -5.37
CA PHE A 142 -4.22 -10.85 -5.34
C PHE A 142 -4.70 -11.25 -3.95
N ASN A 143 -3.99 -10.88 -2.89
CA ASN A 143 -4.54 -11.03 -1.53
C ASN A 143 -5.79 -10.17 -1.34
N GLY A 144 -6.61 -10.58 -0.39
CA GLY A 144 -7.85 -9.88 -0.09
C GLY A 144 -7.65 -8.50 0.54
N TYR A 145 -6.47 -8.21 1.12
CA TYR A 145 -6.18 -6.87 1.62
C TYR A 145 -6.27 -5.82 0.51
N LEU A 146 -5.63 -6.11 -0.62
CA LEU A 146 -5.60 -5.22 -1.77
C LEU A 146 -6.88 -5.32 -2.60
N VAL A 147 -7.28 -6.55 -2.96
CA VAL A 147 -8.39 -6.78 -3.90
C VAL A 147 -9.71 -6.22 -3.36
N ALA A 148 -10.06 -6.53 -2.11
CA ALA A 148 -11.34 -6.12 -1.54
C ALA A 148 -11.50 -4.61 -1.45
N ARG A 149 -10.43 -3.91 -1.07
CA ARG A 149 -10.47 -2.45 -0.88
C ARG A 149 -10.45 -1.69 -2.21
N ILE A 150 -9.65 -2.15 -3.17
CA ILE A 150 -9.70 -1.56 -4.52
C ILE A 150 -11.06 -1.81 -5.15
N ALA A 151 -11.64 -3.01 -4.99
CA ALA A 151 -13.00 -3.29 -5.46
C ALA A 151 -14.05 -2.38 -4.82
N ALA A 152 -13.91 -2.06 -3.54
CA ALA A 152 -14.77 -1.13 -2.81
C ALA A 152 -14.58 0.36 -3.20
N GLY A 153 -13.62 0.67 -4.08
CA GLY A 153 -13.36 2.03 -4.57
C GLY A 153 -12.37 2.82 -3.75
N GLN A 154 -11.62 2.18 -2.85
CA GLN A 154 -10.59 2.84 -2.06
C GLN A 154 -9.29 2.95 -2.89
N ALA A 155 -9.30 3.81 -3.92
CA ALA A 155 -8.17 3.98 -4.84
C ALA A 155 -6.90 4.48 -4.12
N MET A 156 -7.06 5.13 -2.97
CA MET A 156 -5.98 5.44 -2.03
C MET A 156 -5.11 4.23 -1.64
N TRP A 157 -5.50 2.97 -1.89
CA TRP A 157 -4.63 1.81 -1.69
C TRP A 157 -3.71 1.45 -2.83
N TYR A 158 -3.73 2.19 -3.94
CA TYR A 158 -2.70 2.04 -4.96
C TYR A 158 -1.28 2.28 -4.43
N GLY A 159 -1.11 3.03 -3.34
CA GLY A 159 0.18 3.15 -2.64
C GLY A 159 0.74 1.84 -2.11
N TYR A 160 -0.09 0.79 -1.97
CA TYR A 160 0.35 -0.57 -1.61
C TYR A 160 1.43 -1.08 -2.58
N TYR A 161 1.33 -0.72 -3.86
CA TYR A 161 2.27 -1.12 -4.89
C TYR A 161 3.68 -0.54 -4.73
N PHE A 162 3.87 0.44 -3.83
CA PHE A 162 5.20 0.92 -3.45
C PHE A 162 5.84 0.14 -2.31
N LEU A 163 5.10 -0.73 -1.62
CA LEU A 163 5.62 -1.53 -0.51
C LEU A 163 6.83 -2.37 -0.91
N PRO A 164 6.92 -3.06 -2.07
CA PRO A 164 8.09 -3.85 -2.42
C PRO A 164 9.40 -3.05 -2.41
N TYR A 165 9.34 -1.83 -2.94
CA TYR A 165 10.45 -0.88 -2.92
C TYR A 165 10.81 -0.49 -1.48
N PHE A 166 9.80 -0.17 -0.66
CA PHE A 166 9.99 0.15 0.75
C PHE A 166 10.70 -0.99 1.51
N HIS A 167 10.26 -2.25 1.34
CA HIS A 167 10.85 -3.40 2.02
C HIS A 167 12.31 -3.61 1.63
N VAL A 168 12.63 -3.62 0.32
CA VAL A 168 14.02 -3.77 -0.16
C VAL A 168 14.91 -2.66 0.39
N LEU A 169 14.43 -1.42 0.33
CA LEU A 169 15.19 -0.27 0.78
C LEU A 169 15.37 -0.26 2.30
N ALA A 170 14.37 -0.67 3.07
CA ALA A 170 14.46 -0.79 4.52
C ALA A 170 15.51 -1.83 4.92
N VAL A 171 15.53 -3.00 4.26
CA VAL A 171 16.57 -4.02 4.48
C VAL A 171 17.95 -3.45 4.14
N ARG A 172 18.12 -2.82 2.97
CA ARG A 172 19.39 -2.20 2.57
C ARG A 172 19.86 -1.11 3.52
N LEU A 173 18.94 -0.35 4.11
CA LEU A 173 19.25 0.71 5.08
C LEU A 173 19.93 0.16 6.33
N LEU A 174 19.56 -1.04 6.78
CA LEU A 174 20.11 -1.68 7.98
C LEU A 174 21.29 -2.60 7.70
N GLU A 175 21.37 -3.19 6.51
CA GLU A 175 22.44 -4.14 6.17
C GLU A 175 23.70 -3.48 5.58
N ARG A 176 23.56 -2.37 4.84
CA ARG A 176 24.68 -1.77 4.11
C ARG A 176 25.38 -0.69 4.93
N GLN A 177 26.71 -0.63 4.82
CA GLN A 177 27.49 0.44 5.43
C GLN A 177 27.15 1.82 4.84
N ASP A 178 26.86 1.89 3.53
CA ASP A 178 26.33 3.10 2.90
C ASP A 178 24.80 3.15 2.95
N ALA A 179 24.29 3.76 4.02
CA ALA A 179 22.86 3.98 4.24
C ALA A 179 22.30 5.21 3.48
N LYS A 180 23.13 6.02 2.81
CA LYS A 180 22.68 7.32 2.24
C LYS A 180 21.67 7.13 1.11
N ARG A 181 22.00 6.27 0.13
CA ARG A 181 21.14 6.00 -1.02
C ARG A 181 19.81 5.37 -0.64
N PRO A 182 19.79 4.29 0.17
CA PRO A 182 18.53 3.73 0.63
C PRO A 182 17.68 4.75 1.39
N ALA A 183 18.30 5.57 2.26
CA ALA A 183 17.56 6.58 3.00
C ALA A 183 16.86 7.59 2.09
N VAL A 184 17.57 8.16 1.10
CA VAL A 184 16.97 9.11 0.15
C VAL A 184 15.88 8.43 -0.69
N ALA A 185 16.10 7.20 -1.15
CA ALA A 185 15.12 6.47 -1.92
C ALA A 185 13.83 6.16 -1.13
N ILE A 186 13.94 5.85 0.17
CA ILE A 186 12.76 5.65 1.03
C ILE A 186 11.94 6.93 1.13
N VAL A 187 12.60 8.09 1.27
CA VAL A 187 11.91 9.39 1.30
C VAL A 187 11.08 9.61 0.03
N PHE A 188 11.62 9.29 -1.15
CA PHE A 188 10.88 9.38 -2.40
C PHE A 188 9.76 8.34 -2.54
N VAL A 189 9.98 7.11 -2.07
CA VAL A 189 8.94 6.06 -2.04
C VAL A 189 7.75 6.50 -1.18
N LEU A 190 8.02 7.05 0.00
CA LEU A 190 7.00 7.58 0.90
C LEU A 190 6.26 8.78 0.29
N ALA A 191 6.98 9.68 -0.39
CA ALA A 191 6.34 10.77 -1.13
C ALA A 191 5.47 10.27 -2.29
N ALA A 192 5.91 9.23 -3.01
CA ALA A 192 5.13 8.62 -4.08
C ALA A 192 3.83 7.98 -3.55
N MET A 193 3.88 7.31 -2.39
CA MET A 193 2.66 6.82 -1.71
C MET A 193 1.70 7.96 -1.39
N LEU A 194 2.19 9.06 -0.81
CA LEU A 194 1.32 10.17 -0.45
C LEU A 194 0.74 10.89 -1.67
N LEU A 195 1.49 10.98 -2.77
CA LEU A 195 1.00 11.49 -4.05
C LEU A 195 -0.16 10.66 -4.61
N GLN A 196 -0.20 9.35 -4.35
CA GLN A 196 -1.35 8.49 -4.71
C GLN A 196 -2.56 8.66 -3.78
N GLY A 197 -2.53 9.57 -2.81
CA GLY A 197 -3.57 9.65 -1.79
C GLY A 197 -3.44 8.61 -0.68
N SER A 198 -2.37 7.80 -0.68
CA SER A 198 -2.17 6.70 0.27
C SER A 198 -1.65 7.14 1.62
N PHE A 199 -2.29 8.14 2.22
CA PHE A 199 -1.87 8.76 3.48
C PHE A 199 -1.72 7.76 4.61
N HIS A 200 -2.65 6.81 4.75
CA HIS A 200 -2.55 5.83 5.82
C HIS A 200 -1.34 4.91 5.63
N LEU A 201 -1.10 4.37 4.42
CA LEU A 201 0.07 3.54 4.15
C LEU A 201 1.37 4.31 4.38
N PHE A 202 1.44 5.58 3.95
CA PHE A 202 2.55 6.48 4.27
C PHE A 202 2.77 6.55 5.78
N PHE A 203 1.72 6.84 6.55
CA PHE A 203 1.79 6.96 8.00
C PHE A 203 2.20 5.64 8.68
N TRP A 204 1.71 4.49 8.21
CA TRP A 204 2.08 3.19 8.77
C TRP A 204 3.53 2.83 8.47
N CYS A 205 4.04 3.18 7.28
CA CYS A 205 5.46 3.01 6.98
C CYS A 205 6.32 3.94 7.85
N MET A 206 5.88 5.18 8.11
CA MET A 206 6.55 6.11 9.02
C MET A 206 6.56 5.58 10.47
N MET A 207 5.42 5.07 10.94
CA MET A 207 5.29 4.45 12.27
C MET A 207 6.19 3.21 12.37
N PHE A 208 6.20 2.36 11.35
CA PHE A 208 7.09 1.21 11.28
C PHE A 208 8.57 1.61 11.32
N LEU A 209 9.00 2.62 10.56
CA LEU A 209 10.38 3.13 10.62
C LEU A 209 10.73 3.74 11.99
N GLY A 210 9.77 4.41 12.64
CA GLY A 210 9.92 4.87 14.02
C GLY A 210 10.12 3.71 15.00
N LEU A 211 9.40 2.60 14.82
CA LEU A 211 9.64 1.38 15.59
C LEU A 211 11.00 0.77 15.26
N VAL A 212 11.38 0.70 13.98
CA VAL A 212 12.73 0.24 13.57
C VAL A 212 13.82 1.06 14.26
N LEU A 213 13.64 2.38 14.41
CA LEU A 213 14.54 3.26 15.14
C LEU A 213 14.66 2.88 16.62
N VAL A 214 13.53 2.60 17.28
CA VAL A 214 13.50 2.17 18.69
C VAL A 214 14.22 0.83 18.88
N PHE A 215 13.99 -0.14 18.00
CA PHE A 215 14.59 -1.47 18.09
C PHE A 215 16.03 -1.54 17.55
N ASN A 216 16.45 -0.57 16.73
CA ASN A 216 17.78 -0.52 16.11
C ASN A 216 18.42 0.88 16.24
N PRO A 217 18.66 1.37 17.47
CA PRO A 217 19.09 2.74 17.72
C PRO A 217 20.46 3.08 17.11
N SER A 218 21.27 2.08 16.77
CA SER A 218 22.53 2.27 16.04
C SER A 218 22.35 2.95 14.68
N HIS A 219 21.16 2.86 14.07
CA HIS A 219 20.85 3.43 12.76
C HIS A 219 20.14 4.80 12.84
N TRP A 220 20.16 5.47 14.01
CA TRP A 220 19.30 6.63 14.25
C TRP A 220 19.46 7.77 13.26
N ARG A 221 20.69 8.05 12.80
CA ARG A 221 20.94 9.17 11.86
C ARG A 221 20.22 8.94 10.53
N ALA A 222 20.30 7.73 10.01
CA ALA A 222 19.69 7.38 8.74
C ALA A 222 18.16 7.37 8.87
N LEU A 223 17.63 6.79 9.95
CA LEU A 223 16.20 6.73 10.20
C LEU A 223 15.59 8.10 10.50
N ALA A 224 16.24 8.93 11.32
CA ALA A 224 15.81 10.30 11.58
C ALA A 224 15.84 11.15 10.31
N PHE A 225 16.85 10.96 9.45
CA PHE A 225 16.89 11.59 8.13
C PHE A 225 15.72 11.16 7.26
N VAL A 226 15.38 9.87 7.20
CA VAL A 226 14.22 9.38 6.43
C VAL A 226 12.93 9.99 6.97
N LEU A 227 12.71 9.95 8.29
CA LEU A 227 11.51 10.47 8.92
C LEU A 227 11.36 11.99 8.69
N GLY A 228 12.41 12.76 8.96
CA GLY A 228 12.41 14.20 8.75
C GLY A 228 12.30 14.58 7.27
N GLY A 229 13.06 13.91 6.40
CA GLY A 229 13.04 14.14 4.96
C GLY A 229 11.68 13.81 4.33
N ALA A 230 11.03 12.73 4.77
CA ALA A 230 9.69 12.38 4.33
C ALA A 230 8.64 13.42 4.75
N VAL A 231 8.71 13.95 5.98
CA VAL A 231 7.82 15.04 6.43
C VAL A 231 8.07 16.31 5.63
N MET A 232 9.34 16.71 5.44
CA MET A 232 9.69 17.95 4.74
C MET A 232 9.34 17.89 3.24
N LEU A 233 9.60 16.77 2.56
CA LEU A 233 9.26 16.59 1.15
C LEU A 233 7.75 16.56 0.91
N ASN A 234 6.97 16.15 1.91
CA ASN A 234 5.51 16.08 1.84
C ASN A 234 4.82 17.23 2.59
N ALA A 235 5.55 18.28 2.99
CA ALA A 235 5.03 19.36 3.80
C ALA A 235 3.85 20.06 3.11
N TYR A 236 3.88 20.19 1.79
CA TYR A 236 2.83 20.80 0.95
C TYR A 236 1.44 20.19 1.14
N ARG A 237 1.37 18.98 1.71
CA ARG A 237 0.15 18.24 1.97
C ARG A 237 -0.11 18.04 3.46
N LEU A 238 0.93 17.76 4.22
CA LEU A 238 0.83 17.55 5.66
C LEU A 238 0.49 18.83 6.42
N VAL A 239 1.09 19.97 6.05
CA VAL A 239 0.88 21.25 6.75
C VAL A 239 -0.53 21.81 6.48
N PRO A 240 -1.03 21.90 5.24
CA PRO A 240 -2.39 22.38 5.02
C PRO A 240 -3.43 21.43 5.62
N GLY A 241 -3.19 20.12 5.59
CA GLY A 241 -4.00 19.11 6.29
C GLY A 241 -4.08 19.35 7.80
N ALA A 242 -2.94 19.58 8.46
CA ALA A 242 -2.87 19.86 9.89
C ALA A 242 -3.65 21.12 10.31
N ILE A 243 -3.74 22.12 9.42
CA ILE A 243 -4.45 23.38 9.68
C ILE A 243 -5.95 23.24 9.39
N ALA A 244 -6.30 22.60 8.28
CA ALA A 244 -7.67 22.52 7.78
C ALA A 244 -8.52 21.46 8.48
N ILE A 245 -7.89 20.37 8.92
CA ILE A 245 -8.56 19.24 9.54
C ILE A 245 -8.47 19.44 11.06
N ALA A 246 -9.52 20.03 11.62
CA ALA A 246 -9.62 20.16 13.07
C ALA A 246 -9.59 18.76 13.72
N PRO A 247 -8.96 18.59 14.90
CA PRO A 247 -9.03 17.36 15.67
C PRO A 247 -10.48 17.13 16.10
N ARG A 248 -11.25 16.42 15.27
CA ARG A 248 -12.55 15.90 15.67
C ARG A 248 -12.32 14.50 16.21
N ARG A 249 -12.96 14.18 17.34
CA ARG A 249 -13.09 12.79 17.78
C ARG A 249 -13.87 12.05 16.71
N MET A 250 -13.17 11.44 15.78
CA MET A 250 -13.79 10.53 14.83
C MET A 250 -14.08 9.24 15.55
N ASP A 251 -15.20 8.61 15.22
CA ASP A 251 -15.48 7.25 15.64
C ASP A 251 -14.34 6.38 15.11
N LEU A 252 -13.46 5.99 16.03
CA LEU A 252 -12.42 5.02 15.77
C LEU A 252 -13.12 3.70 15.55
N GLY A 253 -12.83 3.04 14.45
CA GLY A 253 -12.95 1.60 14.30
C GLY A 253 -11.86 0.89 15.09
N GLY A 254 -12.18 -0.31 15.55
CA GLY A 254 -11.24 -1.17 16.25
C GLY A 254 -10.31 -1.87 15.26
N GLY A 255 -9.29 -2.51 15.82
CA GLY A 255 -8.59 -3.62 15.17
C GLY A 255 -9.48 -4.85 15.01
N TYR A 256 -8.87 -5.97 14.60
CA TYR A 256 -9.55 -7.26 14.58
C TYR A 256 -10.11 -7.59 15.97
N PRO A 257 -11.43 -7.83 16.14
CA PRO A 257 -12.04 -8.04 17.46
C PRO A 257 -11.48 -9.25 18.22
N SER A 258 -11.04 -10.28 17.50
CA SER A 258 -10.43 -11.47 18.06
C SER A 258 -9.47 -12.11 17.05
N LEU A 259 -8.62 -13.02 17.52
CA LEU A 259 -7.78 -13.84 16.65
C LEU A 259 -8.61 -14.74 15.72
N GLY A 260 -9.83 -15.12 16.13
CA GLY A 260 -10.75 -15.86 15.28
C GLY A 260 -11.22 -15.04 14.08
N VAL A 261 -11.57 -13.76 14.30
CA VAL A 261 -11.93 -12.84 13.20
C VAL A 261 -10.73 -12.56 12.29
N LEU A 262 -9.53 -12.44 12.85
CA LEU A 262 -8.31 -12.33 12.05
C LEU A 262 -8.06 -13.60 11.21
N LEU A 263 -8.24 -14.78 11.78
CA LEU A 263 -8.10 -16.04 11.05
C LEU A 263 -9.13 -16.15 9.91
N ASP A 264 -10.38 -15.78 10.18
CA ASP A 264 -11.43 -15.65 9.16
C ASP A 264 -11.00 -14.67 8.06
N ALA A 265 -10.49 -13.50 8.42
CA ALA A 265 -10.02 -12.51 7.45
C ALA A 265 -8.88 -13.02 6.55
N ILE A 266 -8.06 -13.95 7.03
CA ILE A 266 -6.92 -14.52 6.31
C ILE A 266 -7.33 -15.75 5.47
N THR A 267 -8.31 -16.54 5.91
CA THR A 267 -8.56 -17.88 5.36
C THR A 267 -9.98 -18.11 4.83
N ALA A 268 -10.96 -17.32 5.27
CA ALA A 268 -12.35 -17.49 4.89
C ALA A 268 -12.73 -16.56 3.74
N LEU A 269 -13.51 -17.08 2.80
CA LEU A 269 -14.16 -16.29 1.76
C LEU A 269 -15.35 -15.55 2.38
N LYS A 270 -15.24 -14.23 2.48
CA LYS A 270 -16.28 -13.35 3.00
C LYS A 270 -16.86 -12.52 1.87
N ASP A 271 -18.18 -12.48 1.79
CA ASP A 271 -18.89 -11.70 0.79
C ASP A 271 -18.83 -10.21 1.12
N PHE A 272 -18.79 -9.36 0.10
CA PHE A 272 -18.75 -7.89 0.27
C PHE A 272 -19.99 -7.33 0.99
N ARG A 273 -21.09 -8.08 1.04
CA ARG A 273 -22.34 -7.72 1.76
C ARG A 273 -22.26 -8.02 3.24
N GLU A 274 -21.36 -8.91 3.66
CA GLU A 274 -21.19 -9.24 5.06
C GLU A 274 -20.58 -8.05 5.81
N SER A 275 -20.97 -7.90 7.08
CA SER A 275 -20.42 -6.88 7.96
C SER A 275 -20.35 -7.37 9.39
N LEU A 276 -19.49 -6.73 10.17
CA LEU A 276 -19.32 -6.94 11.59
C LEU A 276 -19.75 -5.69 12.35
N SER A 277 -20.61 -5.88 13.33
CA SER A 277 -20.93 -4.87 14.33
C SER A 277 -19.80 -4.82 15.35
N MET A 278 -18.97 -3.78 15.30
CA MET A 278 -17.86 -3.58 16.23
C MET A 278 -18.26 -2.57 17.30
N GLY A 279 -18.23 -3.00 18.56
CA GLY A 279 -18.50 -2.16 19.73
C GLY A 279 -17.24 -1.40 20.17
N ILE A 280 -17.35 -0.08 20.28
CA ILE A 280 -16.24 0.82 20.58
C ILE A 280 -16.73 1.89 21.55
N PHE A 281 -16.21 1.86 22.78
CA PHE A 281 -16.56 2.81 23.85
C PHE A 281 -18.08 3.03 24.04
N GLY A 282 -18.89 1.98 23.85
CA GLY A 282 -20.36 2.05 23.98
C GLY A 282 -21.13 2.40 22.71
N HIS A 283 -20.45 2.65 21.58
CA HIS A 283 -21.05 2.83 20.26
C HIS A 283 -20.82 1.60 19.39
N THR A 284 -21.81 1.20 18.58
CA THR A 284 -21.66 0.11 17.61
C THR A 284 -21.49 0.70 16.22
N ILE A 285 -20.36 0.44 15.59
CA ILE A 285 -20.14 0.77 14.18
C ILE A 285 -20.27 -0.50 13.33
N THR A 286 -20.89 -0.38 12.16
CA THR A 286 -20.91 -1.45 11.16
C THR A 286 -19.67 -1.31 10.30
N VAL A 287 -18.81 -2.34 10.32
CA VAL A 287 -17.63 -2.43 9.48
C VAL A 287 -17.78 -3.60 8.53
N TYR A 288 -17.76 -3.31 7.24
CA TYR A 288 -17.89 -4.31 6.20
C TYR A 288 -16.57 -5.05 5.95
N TRP A 289 -16.64 -6.26 5.40
CA TRP A 289 -15.45 -7.09 5.27
C TRP A 289 -14.36 -6.52 4.38
N TRP A 290 -14.63 -5.61 3.44
CA TRP A 290 -13.56 -4.96 2.67
C TRP A 290 -12.54 -4.25 3.56
N GLU A 291 -12.95 -3.84 4.75
CA GLU A 291 -12.09 -3.19 5.73
C GLU A 291 -11.19 -4.13 6.54
N LEU A 292 -11.55 -5.42 6.59
CA LEU A 292 -10.91 -6.43 7.43
C LEU A 292 -10.26 -7.53 6.59
N ASP A 293 -10.66 -7.68 5.33
CA ASP A 293 -10.18 -8.73 4.44
C ASP A 293 -8.65 -8.66 4.29
N CYS A 294 -8.01 -9.82 4.48
CA CYS A 294 -6.59 -10.10 4.30
C CYS A 294 -6.41 -11.47 3.62
N PHE A 295 -7.39 -11.90 2.82
CA PHE A 295 -7.49 -13.28 2.37
C PHE A 295 -6.23 -13.73 1.64
N THR A 296 -5.69 -14.86 2.10
CA THR A 296 -4.57 -15.59 1.49
C THR A 296 -4.95 -17.03 1.14
N GLY A 297 -6.16 -17.45 1.49
CA GLY A 297 -6.60 -18.85 1.45
C GLY A 297 -5.91 -19.71 2.50
N MET A 298 -6.38 -20.96 2.67
CA MET A 298 -5.73 -21.88 3.61
C MET A 298 -4.32 -22.23 3.13
N THR A 299 -4.16 -22.40 1.81
CA THR A 299 -2.88 -22.77 1.22
C THR A 299 -1.85 -21.66 1.41
N GLY A 300 -2.22 -20.40 1.14
CA GLY A 300 -1.35 -19.24 1.37
C GLY A 300 -1.02 -19.05 2.84
N PHE A 301 -2.02 -19.17 3.73
CA PHE A 301 -1.80 -19.09 5.17
C PHE A 301 -0.82 -20.15 5.67
N GLY A 302 -0.98 -21.42 5.28
CA GLY A 302 -0.09 -22.50 5.66
C GLY A 302 1.36 -22.27 5.20
N LEU A 303 1.55 -21.79 3.97
CA LEU A 303 2.88 -21.46 3.45
C LEU A 303 3.50 -20.24 4.15
N LEU A 304 2.73 -19.19 4.42
CA LEU A 304 3.18 -18.01 5.19
C LEU A 304 3.56 -18.39 6.61
N PHE A 305 2.73 -19.19 7.29
CA PHE A 305 3.02 -19.66 8.64
C PHE A 305 4.28 -20.52 8.66
N TYR A 306 4.39 -21.51 7.76
CA TYR A 306 5.53 -22.42 7.74
C TYR A 306 6.83 -21.70 7.37
N PHE A 307 6.90 -21.00 6.23
CA PHE A 307 8.14 -20.38 5.76
C PHE A 307 8.43 -19.02 6.40
N GLY A 308 7.39 -18.25 6.73
CA GLY A 308 7.53 -16.88 7.23
C GLY A 308 7.65 -16.76 8.75
N LEU A 309 7.12 -17.72 9.52
CA LEU A 309 7.12 -17.65 10.99
C LEU A 309 7.80 -18.86 11.64
N TRP A 310 7.46 -20.09 11.26
CA TRP A 310 7.92 -21.31 11.95
C TRP A 310 9.33 -21.72 11.55
N ARG A 311 9.58 -21.91 10.25
CA ARG A 311 10.87 -22.33 9.70
C ARG A 311 11.90 -21.20 9.72
N TRP A 312 11.49 -19.97 10.05
CA TRP A 312 12.31 -18.78 9.97
C TRP A 312 13.68 -18.98 10.64
N LYS A 313 14.69 -19.32 9.82
CA LYS A 313 16.05 -19.66 10.27
C LYS A 313 17.03 -18.51 10.04
N SER A 314 16.52 -17.33 9.70
CA SER A 314 17.31 -16.37 8.94
C SER A 314 18.27 -15.50 9.76
N ARG A 315 19.34 -15.12 9.05
CA ARG A 315 20.27 -13.97 9.15
C ARG A 315 19.86 -12.79 10.07
N ASN A 316 20.87 -12.15 10.68
CA ASN A 316 20.72 -11.06 11.66
C ASN A 316 19.77 -9.92 11.25
N ALA A 317 19.71 -9.53 9.97
CA ALA A 317 18.94 -8.36 9.54
C ALA A 317 17.42 -8.52 9.67
N TRP A 318 16.88 -9.73 9.47
CA TRP A 318 15.44 -9.94 9.59
C TRP A 318 14.98 -9.85 11.04
N ARG A 319 15.87 -10.17 12.00
CA ARG A 319 15.60 -10.00 13.44
C ARG A 319 15.37 -8.53 13.79
N SER A 320 16.02 -7.59 13.08
CA SER A 320 15.83 -6.15 13.26
C SER A 320 14.41 -5.67 12.94
N PHE A 321 13.65 -6.42 12.14
CA PHE A 321 12.26 -6.11 11.77
C PHE A 321 11.22 -6.89 12.56
N ALA A 322 11.60 -7.96 13.27
CA ALA A 322 10.68 -8.80 14.04
C ALA A 322 9.92 -8.00 15.11
N GLY A 323 10.64 -7.22 15.91
CA GLY A 323 10.06 -6.34 16.95
C GLY A 323 9.07 -5.32 16.37
N PRO A 324 9.48 -4.49 15.40
CA PRO A 324 8.58 -3.58 14.69
C PRO A 324 7.34 -4.25 14.09
N CYS A 325 7.50 -5.41 13.45
CA CYS A 325 6.37 -6.17 12.89
C CYS A 325 5.41 -6.67 13.98
N ALA A 326 5.94 -7.18 15.10
CA ALA A 326 5.13 -7.64 16.22
C ALA A 326 4.32 -6.50 16.85
N VAL A 327 4.92 -5.31 17.01
CA VAL A 327 4.19 -4.13 17.51
C VAL A 327 3.10 -3.70 16.54
N MET A 328 3.39 -3.61 15.24
CA MET A 328 2.37 -3.28 14.22
C MET A 328 1.22 -4.30 14.21
N PHE A 329 1.54 -5.59 14.35
CA PHE A 329 0.56 -6.66 14.46
C PHE A 329 -0.34 -6.46 15.69
N LEU A 330 0.24 -6.22 16.87
CA LEU A 330 -0.53 -5.98 18.10
C LEU A 330 -1.42 -4.75 17.99
N LEU A 331 -0.94 -3.66 17.39
CA LEU A 331 -1.73 -2.45 17.15
C LEU A 331 -2.93 -2.69 16.22
N SER A 332 -2.88 -3.74 15.39
CA SER A 332 -3.99 -4.14 14.51
C SER A 332 -5.08 -4.97 15.21
N LEU A 333 -4.87 -5.36 16.48
CA LEU A 333 -5.81 -6.18 17.24
C LEU A 333 -6.63 -5.37 18.24
N GLY A 334 -7.92 -5.68 18.33
CA GLY A 334 -8.84 -5.15 19.33
C GLY A 334 -8.79 -3.63 19.45
N MET A 335 -8.72 -3.13 20.68
CA MET A 335 -8.63 -1.69 20.96
C MET A 335 -7.21 -1.22 21.25
N THR A 336 -6.17 -1.99 20.92
CA THR A 336 -4.78 -1.71 21.32
C THR A 336 -4.32 -0.31 20.88
N TYR A 337 -4.68 0.12 19.68
CA TYR A 337 -4.31 1.44 19.16
C TYR A 337 -5.05 2.61 19.83
N SER A 338 -6.15 2.37 20.55
CA SER A 338 -6.91 3.46 21.18
C SER A 338 -6.08 4.23 22.20
N ILE A 339 -5.04 3.64 22.77
CA ILE A 339 -4.08 4.31 23.65
C ILE A 339 -3.47 5.54 22.96
N ALA A 340 -3.04 5.42 21.70
CA ALA A 340 -2.46 6.54 20.95
C ALA A 340 -3.46 7.68 20.75
N THR A 341 -4.75 7.34 20.64
CA THR A 341 -5.82 8.33 20.46
C THR A 341 -6.20 9.02 21.76
N VAL A 342 -6.18 8.29 22.89
CA VAL A 342 -6.35 8.84 24.24
C VAL A 342 -5.23 9.83 24.58
N LEU A 343 -4.00 9.53 24.14
CA LEU A 343 -2.83 10.40 24.31
C LEU A 343 -2.81 11.62 23.36
N ASN A 344 -3.81 11.79 22.49
CA ASN A 344 -3.89 12.86 21.49
C ASN A 344 -2.63 12.99 20.61
N VAL A 345 -2.02 11.86 20.23
CA VAL A 345 -0.89 11.88 19.29
C VAL A 345 -1.37 12.49 17.96
N PRO A 346 -0.65 13.48 17.39
CA PRO A 346 -1.03 14.11 16.12
C PRO A 346 -1.28 13.08 15.03
N PHE A 347 -2.35 13.28 14.26
CA PHE A 347 -2.83 12.39 13.19
C PHE A 347 -3.24 10.96 13.61
N ALA A 348 -3.06 10.55 14.87
CA ALA A 348 -3.50 9.22 15.32
C ALA A 348 -5.02 9.06 15.17
N GLN A 349 -5.77 10.12 15.38
CA GLN A 349 -7.22 10.14 15.20
C GLN A 349 -7.65 9.97 13.73
N LEU A 350 -6.77 10.24 12.75
CA LEU A 350 -7.03 9.99 11.34
C LEU A 350 -6.95 8.48 11.01
N GLN A 351 -6.33 7.67 11.86
CA GLN A 351 -6.26 6.23 11.68
C GLN A 351 -7.54 5.57 12.22
N ARG A 352 -8.61 5.67 11.43
CA ARG A 352 -9.94 5.20 11.83
C ARG A 352 -10.07 3.69 11.90
N LEU A 353 -9.22 2.89 11.27
CA LEU A 353 -9.29 1.42 11.34
C LEU A 353 -7.90 0.82 11.56
N PRO A 354 -7.48 0.61 12.83
CA PRO A 354 -6.20 0.01 13.18
C PRO A 354 -6.00 -1.40 12.61
N ALA A 355 -7.08 -2.14 12.33
CA ALA A 355 -7.01 -3.46 11.68
C ALA A 355 -6.15 -3.40 10.41
N ARG A 356 -6.20 -2.28 9.69
CA ARG A 356 -5.45 -2.07 8.46
C ARG A 356 -3.93 -2.06 8.65
N PHE A 357 -3.41 -1.83 9.86
CA PHE A 357 -1.97 -1.87 10.15
C PHE A 357 -1.33 -3.24 9.87
N ILE A 358 -2.14 -4.31 9.87
CA ILE A 358 -1.73 -5.69 9.61
C ILE A 358 -0.99 -5.86 8.27
N VAL A 359 -1.22 -4.96 7.32
CA VAL A 359 -0.60 -5.03 5.99
C VAL A 359 0.92 -5.02 6.05
N ILE A 360 1.51 -4.17 6.90
CA ILE A 360 2.97 -4.03 7.01
C ILE A 360 3.61 -5.34 7.50
N PRO A 361 3.20 -5.94 8.64
CA PRO A 361 3.76 -7.21 9.06
C PRO A 361 3.44 -8.35 8.08
N ILE A 362 2.24 -8.41 7.49
CA ILE A 362 1.92 -9.47 6.50
C ILE A 362 2.83 -9.39 5.28
N THR A 363 3.08 -8.20 4.72
CA THR A 363 3.96 -8.07 3.55
C THR A 363 5.42 -8.35 3.88
N PHE A 364 5.87 -8.05 5.10
CA PHE A 364 7.20 -8.46 5.57
C PHE A 364 7.29 -9.99 5.73
N VAL A 365 6.29 -10.63 6.35
CA VAL A 365 6.23 -12.09 6.50
C VAL A 365 6.18 -12.77 5.13
N LEU A 366 5.47 -12.20 4.16
CA LEU A 366 5.44 -12.67 2.78
C LEU A 366 6.84 -12.63 2.13
N LEU A 367 7.57 -11.53 2.31
CA LEU A 367 8.96 -11.43 1.84
C LEU A 367 9.85 -12.49 2.48
N VAL A 368 9.82 -12.64 3.81
CA VAL A 368 10.58 -13.65 4.53
C VAL A 368 10.22 -15.06 4.06
N ALA A 369 8.92 -15.37 3.96
CA ALA A 369 8.43 -16.66 3.50
C ALA A 369 8.93 -17.01 2.09
N SER A 370 8.98 -16.01 1.20
CA SER A 370 9.46 -16.21 -0.18
C SER A 370 10.96 -16.51 -0.23
N VAL A 371 11.77 -15.84 0.60
CA VAL A 371 13.22 -16.06 0.71
C VAL A 371 13.53 -17.41 1.38
N GLU A 372 12.80 -17.76 2.43
CA GLU A 372 12.96 -19.03 3.14
C GLU A 372 12.49 -20.23 2.30
N MET A 373 11.42 -20.07 1.52
CA MET A 373 10.98 -21.08 0.54
C MET A 373 12.04 -21.31 -0.54
N ASP A 374 12.66 -20.24 -1.06
CA ASP A 374 13.77 -20.37 -2.01
C ASP A 374 14.97 -21.08 -1.39
N THR A 375 15.36 -20.69 -0.17
CA THR A 375 16.45 -21.32 0.58
C THR A 375 16.17 -22.81 0.81
N PHE A 376 14.92 -23.15 1.18
CA PHE A 376 14.48 -24.54 1.34
C PHE A 376 14.62 -25.34 0.04
N LEU A 377 14.25 -24.78 -1.10
CA LEU A 377 14.29 -25.49 -2.39
C LEU A 377 15.71 -25.65 -2.98
N ARG A 378 16.69 -24.91 -2.48
CA ARG A 378 18.11 -25.00 -2.87
C ARG A 378 18.90 -26.04 -2.10
N ASP A 379 18.40 -26.45 -0.95
CA ASP A 379 19.00 -27.51 -0.14
C ASP A 379 19.07 -28.81 -0.97
N SER A 380 20.27 -29.37 -1.13
CA SER A 380 20.54 -30.52 -2.01
C SER A 380 19.85 -31.79 -1.56
N GLU A 381 19.46 -31.88 -0.28
CA GLU A 381 18.65 -32.98 0.25
C GLU A 381 17.19 -32.91 -0.21
N ARG A 382 16.76 -31.77 -0.79
CA ARG A 382 15.38 -31.58 -1.27
C ARG A 382 15.28 -31.96 -2.74
N GLY A 383 14.81 -33.19 -2.96
CA GLY A 383 14.54 -33.72 -4.29
C GLY A 383 13.36 -33.07 -5.02
N ALA A 384 13.12 -33.53 -6.25
CA ALA A 384 12.05 -33.03 -7.13
C ALA A 384 10.63 -33.10 -6.52
N ALA A 385 10.39 -34.05 -5.61
CA ALA A 385 9.10 -34.21 -4.93
C ALA A 385 8.66 -32.93 -4.19
N TRP A 386 9.57 -32.24 -3.50
CA TRP A 386 9.27 -30.99 -2.80
C TRP A 386 8.93 -29.86 -3.77
N ARG A 387 9.59 -29.81 -4.94
CA ARG A 387 9.30 -28.83 -5.99
C ARG A 387 7.92 -29.05 -6.59
N VAL A 388 7.55 -30.31 -6.83
CA VAL A 388 6.20 -30.68 -7.31
C VAL A 388 5.15 -30.35 -6.26
N PHE A 389 5.37 -30.72 -5.00
CA PHE A 389 4.44 -30.41 -3.90
C PHE A 389 4.20 -28.90 -3.77
N LEU A 390 5.27 -28.10 -3.70
CA LEU A 390 5.13 -26.64 -3.60
C LEU A 390 4.55 -26.03 -4.89
N GLY A 391 4.82 -26.62 -6.05
CA GLY A 391 4.17 -26.26 -7.32
C GLY A 391 2.66 -26.45 -7.27
N ILE A 392 2.21 -27.59 -6.74
CA ILE A 392 0.78 -27.87 -6.50
C ILE A 392 0.19 -26.87 -5.51
N CYS A 393 0.87 -26.59 -4.39
CA CYS A 393 0.40 -25.59 -3.43
C CYS A 393 0.27 -24.19 -4.06
N VAL A 394 1.22 -23.76 -4.89
CA VAL A 394 1.15 -22.47 -5.59
C VAL A 394 0.00 -22.44 -6.60
N ALA A 395 -0.28 -23.55 -7.30
CA ALA A 395 -1.42 -23.66 -8.19
C ALA A 395 -2.77 -23.62 -7.44
N LEU A 396 -2.87 -24.33 -6.31
CA LEU A 396 -4.04 -24.28 -5.43
C LEU A 396 -4.28 -22.88 -4.87
N LEU A 397 -3.21 -22.21 -4.42
CA LEU A 397 -3.26 -20.82 -4.00
C LEU A 397 -3.80 -19.90 -5.10
N ALA A 398 -3.31 -20.04 -6.34
CA ALA A 398 -3.83 -19.25 -7.45
C ALA A 398 -5.34 -19.44 -7.66
N ALA A 399 -5.84 -20.67 -7.52
CA ALA A 399 -7.27 -20.97 -7.60
C ALA A 399 -8.07 -20.36 -6.43
N GLU A 400 -7.55 -20.42 -5.20
CA GLU A 400 -8.16 -19.80 -4.02
C GLU A 400 -8.28 -18.27 -4.19
N LEU A 401 -7.20 -17.61 -4.63
CA LEU A 401 -7.19 -16.15 -4.84
C LEU A 401 -8.09 -15.72 -6.01
N LEU A 402 -8.18 -16.52 -7.07
CA LEU A 402 -9.09 -16.26 -8.18
C LEU A 402 -10.56 -16.38 -7.75
N ARG A 403 -10.88 -17.37 -6.92
CA ARG A 403 -12.21 -17.53 -6.33
C ARG A 403 -12.57 -16.34 -5.44
N HIS A 404 -11.65 -15.90 -4.59
CA HIS A 404 -11.82 -14.67 -3.79
C HIS A 404 -12.07 -13.46 -4.68
N SER A 405 -11.21 -13.21 -5.66
CA SER A 405 -11.34 -12.07 -6.57
C SER A 405 -12.65 -12.06 -7.34
N SER A 406 -13.21 -13.23 -7.64
CA SER A 406 -14.51 -13.35 -8.31
C SER A 406 -15.67 -12.87 -7.44
N GLN A 407 -15.56 -12.96 -6.11
CA GLN A 407 -16.55 -12.38 -5.18
C GLN A 407 -16.45 -10.85 -5.11
N TRP A 408 -15.30 -10.29 -5.49
CA TRP A 408 -15.00 -8.86 -5.40
C TRP A 408 -15.06 -8.15 -6.76
N ARG A 409 -15.71 -8.73 -7.77
CA ARG A 409 -15.90 -8.06 -9.05
C ARG A 409 -16.73 -6.78 -8.86
N VAL A 410 -16.23 -5.67 -9.37
CA VAL A 410 -16.84 -4.35 -9.14
C VAL A 410 -18.25 -4.27 -9.72
N ALA A 411 -18.48 -4.86 -10.89
CA ALA A 411 -19.81 -4.92 -11.51
C ALA A 411 -20.84 -5.66 -10.63
N ASP A 412 -20.41 -6.70 -9.90
CA ASP A 412 -21.30 -7.49 -9.04
C ASP A 412 -21.64 -6.71 -7.76
N ILE A 413 -20.68 -5.94 -7.22
CA ILE A 413 -20.90 -4.97 -6.13
C ILE A 413 -21.93 -3.91 -6.56
N GLU A 414 -21.75 -3.31 -7.74
CA GLU A 414 -22.63 -2.26 -8.28
C GLU A 414 -24.04 -2.74 -8.58
N SER A 415 -24.21 -4.03 -8.88
CA SER A 415 -25.53 -4.64 -9.08
C SER A 415 -26.33 -4.79 -7.78
N THR A 416 -25.73 -4.54 -6.62
CA THR A 416 -26.35 -4.72 -5.30
C THR A 416 -26.99 -3.40 -4.80
N PRO A 417 -28.34 -3.29 -4.76
CA PRO A 417 -29.02 -2.02 -4.48
C PRO A 417 -28.71 -1.40 -3.11
N VAL A 418 -28.38 -2.24 -2.11
CA VAL A 418 -28.14 -1.82 -0.72
C VAL A 418 -26.87 -0.97 -0.58
N LEU A 419 -25.94 -1.02 -1.55
CA LEU A 419 -24.64 -0.37 -1.49
C LEU A 419 -24.54 0.91 -2.35
N LEU A 420 -25.62 1.28 -3.03
CA LEU A 420 -25.74 2.54 -3.79
C LEU A 420 -26.12 3.75 -2.89
N LYS A 421 -25.92 3.64 -1.57
CA LYS A 421 -26.48 4.56 -0.56
C LYS A 421 -25.87 5.96 -0.52
N MET A 422 -24.83 6.28 -1.30
CA MET A 422 -24.40 7.67 -1.41
C MET A 422 -25.26 8.36 -2.46
N GLU A 423 -26.06 9.33 -2.03
CA GLU A 423 -26.76 10.20 -2.97
C GLU A 423 -25.73 10.85 -3.91
N PRO A 424 -25.97 10.83 -5.24
CA PRO A 424 -25.13 11.57 -6.16
C PRO A 424 -25.19 13.06 -5.76
N VAL A 425 -24.04 13.62 -5.38
CA VAL A 425 -23.96 15.06 -5.10
C VAL A 425 -24.24 15.79 -6.40
N VAL A 426 -25.36 16.52 -6.42
CA VAL A 426 -25.99 17.11 -7.61
C VAL A 426 -25.08 18.17 -8.29
N SER A 427 -24.03 18.66 -7.61
CA SER A 427 -22.98 19.44 -8.27
C SER A 427 -21.65 19.32 -7.51
N VAL A 428 -20.59 18.89 -8.19
CA VAL A 428 -19.22 18.89 -7.67
C VAL A 428 -18.47 19.98 -8.42
N ALA A 429 -17.99 21.01 -7.72
CA ALA A 429 -17.33 22.14 -8.36
C ALA A 429 -16.30 22.81 -7.45
N ILE A 430 -15.31 23.44 -8.08
CA ILE A 430 -14.36 24.33 -7.39
C ILE A 430 -15.10 25.60 -6.94
N ARG A 431 -15.09 25.87 -5.64
CA ARG A 431 -15.63 27.11 -5.06
C ARG A 431 -14.58 28.22 -5.17
N ALA A 432 -15.01 29.41 -5.59
CA ALA A 432 -14.13 30.57 -5.61
C ALA A 432 -13.63 30.91 -4.18
N PRO A 433 -12.34 31.19 -3.99
CA PRO A 433 -11.82 31.58 -2.70
C PRO A 433 -12.30 32.97 -2.29
N ASP A 434 -12.67 33.13 -1.03
CA ASP A 434 -12.87 34.44 -0.41
C ASP A 434 -11.56 34.89 0.24
N TRP A 435 -10.85 35.81 -0.41
CA TRP A 435 -9.59 36.35 0.11
C TRP A 435 -9.76 37.31 1.29
N THR A 436 -11.00 37.73 1.60
CA THR A 436 -11.29 38.54 2.78
C THR A 436 -11.31 37.68 4.05
N ASP A 437 -11.62 36.38 3.94
CA ASP A 437 -11.58 35.40 5.04
C ASP A 437 -10.13 35.17 5.53
N PRO A 438 -9.81 35.54 6.79
CA PRO A 438 -8.51 35.26 7.39
C PRO A 438 -8.16 33.77 7.43
N GLY A 439 -9.15 32.90 7.65
CA GLY A 439 -8.95 31.44 7.73
C GLY A 439 -8.51 30.87 6.39
N PHE A 440 -9.12 31.32 5.30
CA PHE A 440 -8.67 31.00 3.95
C PHE A 440 -7.25 31.51 3.67
N ARG A 441 -6.93 32.77 4.02
CA ARG A 441 -5.58 33.32 3.80
C ARG A 441 -4.49 32.52 4.50
N VAL A 442 -4.73 32.11 5.74
CA VAL A 442 -3.79 31.25 6.51
C VAL A 442 -3.60 29.90 5.82
N TYR A 443 -4.70 29.27 5.39
CA TYR A 443 -4.63 28.01 4.65
C TYR A 443 -3.83 28.12 3.34
N ALA A 444 -4.11 29.14 2.54
CA ALA A 444 -3.40 29.37 1.27
C ALA A 444 -1.91 29.68 1.51
N ALA A 445 -1.57 30.51 2.48
CA ALA A 445 -0.18 30.81 2.85
C ALA A 445 0.56 29.57 3.36
N ALA A 446 -0.11 28.73 4.14
CA ALA A 446 0.44 27.47 4.61
C ALA A 446 0.73 26.50 3.46
N PHE A 447 -0.17 26.40 2.48
CA PHE A 447 0.06 25.61 1.28
C PHE A 447 1.29 26.09 0.51
N TRP A 448 1.39 27.37 0.17
CA TRP A 448 2.51 27.88 -0.63
C TRP A 448 3.86 27.80 0.07
N SER A 449 3.91 28.14 1.37
CA SER A 449 5.15 28.05 2.15
C SER A 449 5.63 26.61 2.29
N SER A 450 4.72 25.68 2.56
CA SER A 450 5.06 24.26 2.67
C SER A 450 5.38 23.61 1.31
N LEU A 451 4.80 24.10 0.21
CA LEU A 451 5.20 23.74 -1.15
C LEU A 451 6.65 24.17 -1.44
N ALA A 452 7.02 25.40 -1.10
CA ALA A 452 8.40 25.87 -1.27
C ALA A 452 9.41 25.01 -0.48
N VAL A 453 9.08 24.66 0.77
CA VAL A 453 9.89 23.72 1.59
C VAL A 453 10.01 22.36 0.91
N SER A 454 8.90 21.84 0.38
CA SER A 454 8.87 20.54 -0.29
C SER A 454 9.74 20.53 -1.55
N CYS A 455 9.66 21.57 -2.38
CA CYS A 455 10.50 21.74 -3.57
C CYS A 455 11.98 21.85 -3.22
N ALA A 456 12.35 22.70 -2.24
CA ALA A 456 13.74 22.84 -1.79
C ALA A 456 14.30 21.51 -1.25
N THR A 457 13.50 20.79 -0.47
CA THR A 457 13.84 19.45 0.03
C THR A 457 14.05 18.47 -1.11
N GLY A 458 13.14 18.44 -2.09
CA GLY A 458 13.26 17.59 -3.28
C GLY A 458 14.56 17.83 -4.04
N LEU A 459 14.91 19.09 -4.31
CA LEU A 459 16.16 19.46 -4.98
C LEU A 459 17.40 19.02 -4.18
N ALA A 460 17.39 19.23 -2.86
CA ALA A 460 18.48 18.80 -1.98
C ALA A 460 18.64 17.27 -1.96
N LEU A 461 17.53 16.53 -1.95
CA LEU A 461 17.52 15.07 -1.98
C LEU A 461 18.01 14.52 -3.32
N VAL A 462 17.57 15.09 -4.45
CA VAL A 462 18.05 14.71 -5.79
C VAL A 462 19.56 14.92 -5.89
N ARG A 463 20.06 16.10 -5.46
CA ARG A 463 21.50 16.37 -5.43
C ARG A 463 22.24 15.33 -4.59
N ARG A 464 21.77 15.06 -3.37
CA ARG A 464 22.37 14.06 -2.47
C ARG A 464 22.36 12.65 -3.06
N PHE A 465 21.29 12.29 -3.78
CA PHE A 465 21.19 11.01 -4.46
C PHE A 465 22.25 10.89 -5.57
N MET A 466 22.40 11.92 -6.40
CA MET A 466 23.39 11.93 -7.49
C MET A 466 24.84 11.91 -6.99
N THR A 467 25.15 12.60 -5.90
CA THR A 467 26.53 12.69 -5.38
C THR A 467 26.92 11.56 -4.44
N SER A 468 26.06 10.58 -4.19
CA SER A 468 26.34 9.53 -3.20
C SER A 468 27.24 8.39 -3.69
N ASP A 469 27.59 8.36 -4.98
CA ASP A 469 28.61 7.45 -5.56
C ASP A 469 30.03 8.03 -5.58
N GLN A 470 30.17 9.31 -5.20
CA GLN A 470 31.45 10.01 -5.04
C GLN A 470 31.80 10.07 -3.56
#